data_AF-A0A9W7YJL5-F1
#
_entry.id   AF-A0A9W7YJL5-F1
#
_cell.length_a   1.000
_cell.length_b   1.000
_cell.length_c   1.000
_cell.angle_alpha   90.00
_cell.angle_beta   90.00
_cell.angle_gamma   90.00
#
_symmetry.space_group_name_H-M   'P 1'
#
loop_
_entity.id
_entity.type
_entity.pdbx_description
1 polymer ?
#
loop_
_entity_poly.entity_id
_entity_poly.type
_entity_poly.pdbx_seq_one_letter_code
_entity_poly.pdbx_strand_id
1 'polypeptide(L)'
;DPVRNTPRVLSEKYRISIKRAEGIIKLKAIEHHKVAYGEIVLQKNFTSGMESMLGVRSVTGIMEPQITKRTSVSGPRFHAVPEGEAFGPVEAAEVLGRKPFQQIVDRLAASTPYIVDYEGLDEKFAPRPQKKLSDSEKRRLDALGSATDKLIETNEALTNRRWKYVFTDIGKNKDMKDRVVLIRDKDGSLKEAGRDYKLKRYGQLW
;
A
#
# COMPACT_ATOMS: atom_id res chain seq x y z
N ASP A 1 -6.61 -1.86 5.87
CA ASP A 1 -5.89 -2.39 4.71
C ASP A 1 -6.35 -1.65 3.45
N PRO A 2 -5.51 -0.79 2.86
CA PRO A 2 -5.88 0.04 1.70
C PRO A 2 -6.09 -0.76 0.40
N VAL A 3 -5.65 -2.02 0.36
CA VAL A 3 -5.81 -2.91 -0.81
C VAL A 3 -7.16 -3.62 -0.77
N ARG A 4 -7.55 -4.14 0.41
CA ARG A 4 -8.82 -4.86 0.61
C ARG A 4 -10.01 -3.92 0.84
N ASN A 5 -9.82 -2.84 1.60
CA ASN A 5 -10.88 -1.91 1.97
C ASN A 5 -10.83 -0.66 1.07
N THR A 6 -11.10 -0.83 -0.21
CA THR A 6 -11.23 0.30 -1.13
C THR A 6 -12.50 1.11 -0.82
N PRO A 7 -12.55 2.41 -1.14
CA PRO A 7 -13.75 3.23 -0.98
C PRO A 7 -14.97 2.62 -1.67
N ARG A 8 -14.79 1.91 -2.78
CA ARG A 8 -15.85 1.20 -3.49
C ARG A 8 -16.41 0.04 -2.65
N VAL A 9 -15.56 -0.86 -2.15
CA VAL A 9 -15.98 -1.97 -1.28
C VAL A 9 -16.67 -1.45 -0.01
N LEU A 10 -16.13 -0.39 0.58
CA LEU A 10 -16.73 0.26 1.75
C LEU A 10 -18.07 0.91 1.42
N SER A 11 -18.20 1.54 0.24
CA SER A 11 -19.44 2.16 -0.21
C SER A 11 -20.55 1.13 -0.42
N GLU A 12 -20.23 -0.04 -0.96
CA GLU A 12 -21.18 -1.15 -1.15
C GLU A 12 -21.60 -1.75 0.20
N LYS A 13 -20.64 -1.95 1.13
CA LYS A 13 -20.91 -2.49 2.47
C LYS A 13 -21.79 -1.56 3.32
N TYR A 14 -21.52 -0.26 3.30
CA TYR A 14 -22.20 0.73 4.14
C TYR A 14 -23.31 1.50 3.42
N ARG A 15 -23.60 1.18 2.14
CA ARG A 15 -24.63 1.83 1.31
C ARG A 15 -24.52 3.36 1.27
N ILE A 16 -23.29 3.86 1.27
CA ILE A 16 -22.95 5.27 1.11
C ILE A 16 -22.43 5.53 -0.29
N SER A 17 -22.40 6.78 -0.71
CA SER A 17 -21.74 7.16 -1.96
C SER A 17 -20.22 6.96 -1.90
N ILE A 18 -19.59 6.59 -3.03
CA ILE A 18 -18.14 6.39 -3.13
C ILE A 18 -17.38 7.66 -2.71
N LYS A 19 -17.87 8.83 -3.13
CA LYS A 19 -17.27 10.13 -2.77
C LYS A 19 -17.33 10.41 -1.27
N ARG A 20 -18.43 10.02 -0.61
CA ARG A 20 -18.54 10.11 0.85
C ARG A 20 -17.55 9.17 1.53
N ALA A 21 -17.41 7.93 1.05
CA ALA A 21 -16.41 7.00 1.58
C ALA A 21 -14.98 7.55 1.45
N GLU A 22 -14.61 8.10 0.28
CA GLU A 22 -13.33 8.78 0.05
C GLU A 22 -13.11 9.94 1.04
N GLY A 23 -14.12 10.81 1.19
CA GLY A 23 -14.06 11.95 2.11
C GLY A 23 -13.90 11.53 3.57
N ILE A 24 -14.65 10.51 4.02
CA ILE A 24 -14.56 9.98 5.38
C ILE A 24 -13.15 9.43 5.65
N ILE A 25 -12.60 8.63 4.75
CA ILE A 25 -11.26 8.06 4.90
C ILE A 25 -10.22 9.18 5.00
N LYS A 26 -10.31 10.20 4.14
CA LYS A 26 -9.42 11.36 4.15
C LYS A 26 -9.51 12.13 5.46
N LEU A 27 -10.71 12.45 5.93
CA LEU A 27 -10.93 13.19 7.18
C LEU A 27 -10.42 12.40 8.39
N LYS A 28 -10.67 11.09 8.44
CA LYS A 28 -10.16 10.23 9.50
C LYS A 28 -8.63 10.15 9.51
N ALA A 29 -8.00 10.10 8.35
CA ALA A 29 -6.54 10.12 8.27
C ALA A 29 -5.96 11.44 8.84
N ILE A 30 -6.56 12.57 8.49
CA ILE A 30 -6.18 13.90 9.01
C ILE A 30 -6.43 13.99 10.52
N GLU A 31 -7.57 13.52 11.01
CA GLU A 31 -7.90 13.49 12.44
C GLU A 31 -6.84 12.70 13.22
N HIS A 32 -6.49 11.49 12.76
CA HIS A 32 -5.47 10.67 13.40
C HIS A 32 -4.09 11.33 13.38
N HIS A 33 -3.71 11.98 12.28
CA HIS A 33 -2.47 12.73 12.18
C HIS A 33 -2.41 13.86 13.22
N LYS A 34 -3.42 14.73 13.25
CA LYS A 34 -3.45 15.88 14.16
C LYS A 34 -3.52 15.50 15.63
N VAL A 35 -4.24 14.41 15.94
CA VAL A 35 -4.29 13.87 17.31
C VAL A 35 -2.95 13.27 17.72
N ALA A 36 -2.26 12.57 16.81
CA ALA A 36 -0.93 12.00 17.10
C ALA A 36 0.13 13.07 17.34
N TYR A 37 0.05 14.20 16.64
CA TYR A 37 0.92 15.36 16.83
C TYR A 37 0.47 16.30 17.95
N GLY A 38 -0.67 16.04 18.59
CA GLY A 38 -1.18 16.85 19.70
C GLY A 38 -1.73 18.22 19.29
N GLU A 39 -1.95 18.46 18.00
CA GLU A 39 -2.51 19.73 17.50
C GLU A 39 -3.99 19.91 17.88
N ILE A 40 -4.73 18.80 17.99
CA ILE A 40 -6.17 18.79 18.26
C ILE A 40 -6.50 17.75 19.33
N VAL A 41 -7.34 18.14 20.29
CA VAL A 41 -7.98 17.22 21.23
C VAL A 41 -9.39 16.90 20.76
N LEU A 42 -9.73 15.60 20.72
CA LEU A 42 -11.04 15.13 20.26
C LEU A 42 -12.15 15.50 21.24
N GLN A 43 -13.04 16.41 20.81
CA GLN A 43 -14.20 16.84 21.58
C GLN A 43 -15.38 15.89 21.39
N LYS A 44 -15.32 14.71 22.04
CA LYS A 44 -16.34 13.65 21.92
C LYS A 44 -17.75 14.08 22.34
N ASN A 45 -17.85 14.95 23.36
CA ASN A 45 -19.14 15.43 23.85
C ASN A 45 -19.80 16.39 22.85
N PHE A 46 -18.99 17.23 22.19
CA PHE A 46 -19.48 18.14 21.17
C PHE A 46 -19.94 17.38 19.93
N THR A 47 -19.18 16.37 19.49
CA THR A 47 -19.59 15.54 18.35
C THR A 47 -20.90 14.80 18.64
N SER A 48 -21.06 14.24 19.85
CA SER A 48 -22.31 13.58 20.25
C SER A 48 -23.50 14.56 20.29
N GLY A 49 -23.30 15.79 20.79
CA GLY A 49 -24.33 16.84 20.76
C GLY A 49 -24.74 17.21 19.34
N MET A 50 -23.79 17.39 18.42
CA MET A 50 -24.08 17.67 17.01
C MET A 50 -24.80 16.52 16.32
N GLU A 51 -24.37 15.27 16.57
CA GLU A 51 -25.01 14.08 16.01
C GLU A 51 -26.49 13.99 16.42
N SER A 52 -26.79 14.32 17.68
CA SER A 52 -28.17 14.39 18.19
C SER A 52 -28.97 15.51 17.54
N MET A 53 -28.40 16.71 17.38
CA MET A 53 -29.10 17.86 16.76
C MET A 53 -29.35 17.65 15.26
N LEU A 54 -28.42 17.03 14.55
CA LEU A 54 -28.55 16.71 13.13
C LEU A 54 -29.38 15.45 12.87
N GLY A 55 -29.88 14.78 13.93
CA GLY A 55 -30.71 13.59 13.83
C GLY A 55 -30.01 12.43 13.15
N VAL A 56 -28.69 12.28 13.37
CA VAL A 56 -27.89 11.20 12.77
C VAL A 56 -28.40 9.87 13.31
N ARG A 57 -29.20 9.16 12.50
CA ARG A 57 -29.67 7.81 12.83
C ARG A 57 -28.54 6.81 12.67
N SER A 58 -28.64 5.67 13.36
CA SER A 58 -27.70 4.57 13.17
C SER A 58 -27.60 4.17 11.69
N VAL A 59 -26.37 3.83 11.28
CA VAL A 59 -25.95 3.60 9.88
C VAL A 59 -26.83 2.57 9.15
N THR A 60 -27.59 1.76 9.88
CA THR A 60 -28.44 0.68 9.35
C THR A 60 -29.64 1.14 8.53
N GLY A 61 -29.95 2.44 8.45
CA GLY A 61 -31.13 2.96 7.72
C GLY A 61 -30.86 4.01 6.64
N ILE A 62 -29.61 4.45 6.44
CA ILE A 62 -29.28 5.51 5.49
C ILE A 62 -28.88 4.87 4.16
N MET A 63 -29.79 4.84 3.20
CA MET A 63 -29.48 4.51 1.81
C MET A 63 -29.27 5.79 1.02
N GLU A 64 -28.02 6.11 0.71
CA GLU A 64 -27.73 7.11 -0.30
C GLU A 64 -27.88 6.48 -1.69
N PRO A 65 -28.48 7.17 -2.67
CA PRO A 65 -28.43 6.71 -4.04
C PRO A 65 -26.97 6.66 -4.48
N GLN A 66 -26.49 5.49 -4.87
CA GLN A 66 -25.20 5.37 -5.52
C GLN A 66 -25.32 6.03 -6.90
N ILE A 67 -24.90 7.30 -6.99
CA ILE A 67 -24.80 8.02 -8.25
C ILE A 67 -23.65 7.36 -9.04
N THR A 68 -23.96 6.29 -9.75
CA THR A 68 -23.11 5.80 -10.82
C THR A 68 -23.17 6.84 -11.92
N LYS A 69 -22.01 7.37 -12.32
CA LYS A 69 -21.93 8.23 -13.51
C LYS A 69 -22.58 7.46 -14.64
N ARG A 70 -23.74 7.93 -15.11
CA ARG A 70 -24.39 7.34 -16.29
C ARG A 70 -23.37 7.44 -17.41
N THR A 71 -22.99 6.29 -17.97
CA THR A 71 -22.16 6.29 -19.16
C THR A 71 -22.92 7.10 -20.21
N SER A 72 -22.26 8.10 -20.79
CA SER A 72 -22.83 8.85 -21.91
C SER A 72 -23.06 7.87 -23.05
N VAL A 73 -24.25 7.31 -23.11
CA VAL A 73 -24.69 6.50 -24.23
C VAL A 73 -25.22 7.50 -25.26
N SER A 74 -24.61 7.49 -26.44
CA SER A 74 -25.18 8.11 -27.64
C SER A 74 -26.65 7.71 -27.82
N GLY A 75 -27.41 8.47 -28.61
CA GLY A 75 -28.81 8.17 -28.92
C GLY A 75 -29.06 6.71 -29.35
N PRO A 76 -30.30 6.23 -29.22
CA PRO A 76 -30.66 4.84 -29.51
C PRO A 76 -30.28 4.46 -30.95
N ARG A 77 -29.67 3.29 -31.11
CA ARG A 77 -29.34 2.71 -32.42
C ARG A 77 -30.09 1.40 -32.58
N PHE A 78 -30.62 1.19 -33.78
CA PHE A 78 -31.33 -0.02 -34.14
C PHE A 78 -30.46 -0.83 -35.11
N HIS A 79 -30.39 -2.14 -34.89
CA HIS A 79 -29.69 -3.08 -35.76
C HIS A 79 -30.66 -4.23 -36.07
N ALA A 80 -30.85 -4.52 -37.36
CA ALA A 80 -31.69 -5.63 -37.78
C ALA A 80 -30.89 -6.94 -37.66
N VAL A 81 -31.46 -7.90 -36.93
CA VAL A 81 -30.89 -9.23 -36.70
C VAL A 81 -31.85 -10.25 -37.31
N PRO A 82 -31.35 -11.29 -38.01
CA PRO A 82 -32.21 -12.31 -38.60
C PRO A 82 -32.97 -13.11 -37.53
N GLU A 83 -34.14 -13.60 -37.92
CA GLU A 83 -35.00 -14.39 -37.04
C GLU A 83 -34.31 -15.70 -36.66
N GLY A 84 -34.12 -15.93 -35.36
CA GLY A 84 -33.46 -17.13 -34.81
C GLY A 84 -32.03 -16.93 -34.32
N GLU A 85 -31.40 -15.78 -34.59
CA GLU A 85 -30.08 -15.44 -34.05
C GLU A 85 -30.21 -14.70 -32.70
N ALA A 86 -29.43 -15.13 -31.70
CA ALA A 86 -29.48 -14.56 -30.36
C ALA A 86 -28.55 -13.35 -30.26
N PHE A 87 -29.11 -12.14 -30.20
CA PHE A 87 -28.32 -10.92 -30.10
C PHE A 87 -27.89 -10.62 -28.65
N GLY A 88 -26.59 -10.78 -28.37
CA GLY A 88 -26.04 -10.67 -27.02
C GLY A 88 -25.49 -9.29 -26.63
N PRO A 89 -25.20 -9.04 -25.33
CA PRO A 89 -24.55 -7.80 -24.88
C PRO A 89 -23.14 -7.58 -25.44
N VAL A 90 -22.44 -8.65 -25.83
CA VAL A 90 -21.09 -8.59 -26.41
C VAL A 90 -21.16 -8.11 -27.85
N GLU A 91 -22.02 -8.72 -28.66
CA GLU A 91 -22.29 -8.31 -30.05
C GLU A 91 -22.85 -6.88 -30.11
N ALA A 92 -23.74 -6.52 -29.18
CA ALA A 92 -24.22 -5.15 -29.05
C ALA A 92 -23.07 -4.15 -28.79
N ALA A 93 -22.07 -4.52 -28.00
CA ALA A 93 -20.91 -3.68 -27.78
C ALA A 93 -20.06 -3.53 -29.05
N GLU A 94 -19.89 -4.62 -29.82
CA GLU A 94 -19.17 -4.62 -31.10
C GLU A 94 -19.85 -3.74 -32.14
N VAL A 95 -21.17 -3.84 -32.32
CA VAL A 95 -21.97 -3.00 -33.22
C VAL A 95 -21.88 -1.52 -32.84
N LEU A 96 -21.76 -1.23 -31.54
CA LEU A 96 -21.56 0.13 -31.05
C LEU A 96 -20.10 0.61 -31.12
N GLY A 97 -19.14 -0.25 -31.51
CA GLY A 97 -17.70 0.05 -31.49
C GLY A 97 -17.17 0.30 -30.08
N ARG A 98 -17.74 -0.34 -29.07
CA ARG A 98 -17.43 -0.16 -27.64
C ARG A 98 -16.89 -1.45 -27.02
N LYS A 99 -16.24 -1.29 -25.87
CA LYS A 99 -15.85 -2.44 -25.04
C LYS A 99 -17.08 -3.06 -24.39
N PRO A 100 -17.11 -4.39 -24.23
CA PRO A 100 -18.20 -5.07 -23.56
C PRO A 100 -18.32 -4.60 -22.10
N PHE A 101 -19.55 -4.59 -21.59
CA PHE A 101 -19.87 -4.05 -20.27
C PHE A 101 -19.08 -4.73 -19.15
N GLN A 102 -18.90 -6.05 -19.21
CA GLN A 102 -18.12 -6.82 -18.23
C GLN A 102 -16.70 -6.29 -18.09
N GLN A 103 -15.99 -6.04 -19.20
CA GLN A 103 -14.63 -5.48 -19.14
C GLN A 103 -14.58 -4.09 -18.50
N ILE A 104 -15.65 -3.31 -18.63
CA ILE A 104 -15.76 -2.00 -17.98
C ILE A 104 -15.95 -2.19 -16.47
N VAL A 105 -16.84 -3.11 -16.07
CA VAL A 105 -17.06 -3.46 -14.66
C VAL A 105 -15.77 -3.99 -14.04
N ASP A 106 -15.10 -4.93 -14.70
CA ASP A 106 -13.86 -5.54 -14.26
C ASP A 106 -12.74 -4.51 -14.18
N ARG A 107 -12.64 -3.59 -15.13
CA ARG A 107 -11.67 -2.47 -15.07
C ARG A 107 -11.97 -1.52 -13.91
N LEU A 108 -13.25 -1.23 -13.65
CA LEU A 108 -13.64 -0.40 -12.52
C LEU A 108 -13.48 -1.16 -11.18
N ALA A 109 -13.57 -2.49 -11.20
CA ALA A 109 -13.45 -3.37 -10.04
C ALA A 109 -11.99 -3.73 -9.74
N ALA A 110 -11.12 -3.74 -10.75
CA ALA A 110 -9.68 -3.87 -10.63
C ALA A 110 -9.21 -2.79 -9.66
N SER A 111 -8.92 -3.22 -8.44
CA SER A 111 -8.74 -2.36 -7.28
C SER A 111 -7.47 -1.54 -7.46
N THR A 112 -7.59 -0.36 -8.06
CA THR A 112 -6.59 0.67 -7.85
C THR A 112 -6.57 0.95 -6.35
N PRO A 113 -5.45 0.69 -5.65
CA PRO A 113 -5.36 0.98 -4.23
C PRO A 113 -5.70 2.45 -4.01
N TYR A 114 -6.59 2.73 -3.08
CA TYR A 114 -6.99 4.10 -2.80
C TYR A 114 -5.89 4.78 -1.99
N ILE A 115 -5.38 5.89 -2.53
CA ILE A 115 -4.33 6.70 -1.91
C ILE A 115 -4.97 7.97 -1.41
N VAL A 116 -4.83 8.24 -0.11
CA VAL A 116 -5.24 9.52 0.48
C VAL A 116 -4.17 10.54 0.14
N ASP A 117 -4.49 11.45 -0.78
CA ASP A 117 -3.63 12.57 -1.13
C ASP A 117 -4.08 13.84 -0.38
N TYR A 118 -3.26 14.27 0.57
CA TYR A 118 -3.45 15.47 1.37
C TYR A 118 -2.09 16.07 1.72
N GLU A 119 -1.96 17.38 1.52
CA GLU A 119 -0.73 18.12 1.80
C GLU A 119 -0.44 18.12 3.30
N GLY A 120 0.81 17.83 3.66
CA GLY A 120 1.24 17.76 5.06
C GLY A 120 0.77 16.54 5.84
N LEU A 121 0.20 15.52 5.17
CA LEU A 121 -0.16 14.25 5.82
C LEU A 121 1.00 13.26 5.76
N ASP A 122 1.45 12.80 6.92
CA ASP A 122 2.48 11.76 6.96
C ASP A 122 2.04 10.42 6.34
N GLU A 123 3.01 9.75 5.72
CA GLU A 123 2.85 8.43 5.10
C GLU A 123 2.39 7.35 6.10
N LYS A 124 2.66 7.55 7.40
CA LYS A 124 2.19 6.65 8.47
C LYS A 124 0.65 6.60 8.54
N PHE A 125 -0.03 7.72 8.32
CA PHE A 125 -1.49 7.83 8.42
C PHE A 125 -2.19 7.69 7.06
N ALA A 126 -1.43 7.79 5.96
CA ALA A 126 -1.88 7.49 4.60
C ALA A 126 -0.97 6.43 3.96
N PRO A 127 -1.11 5.14 4.35
CA PRO A 127 -0.24 4.08 3.84
C PRO A 127 -0.39 3.96 2.32
N ARG A 128 0.67 4.32 1.62
CA ARG A 128 0.76 4.18 0.16
C ARG A 128 1.12 2.74 -0.17
N PRO A 129 0.50 2.14 -1.19
CA PRO A 129 0.97 0.85 -1.70
C PRO A 129 2.44 1.01 -2.09
N GLN A 130 3.33 0.19 -1.52
CA GLN A 130 4.73 0.23 -1.89
C GLN A 130 4.84 -0.01 -3.40
N LYS A 131 5.37 0.97 -4.12
CA LYS A 131 5.65 0.83 -5.55
C LYS A 131 6.59 -0.37 -5.68
N LYS A 132 6.13 -1.44 -6.32
CA LYS A 132 7.02 -2.57 -6.63
C LYS A 132 8.15 -1.98 -7.47
N LEU A 133 9.37 -1.99 -6.93
CA LEU A 133 10.57 -1.56 -7.65
C LEU A 133 10.63 -2.33 -8.97
N SER A 134 10.89 -1.62 -10.06
CA SER A 134 11.15 -2.25 -11.34
C SER A 134 12.36 -3.18 -11.22
N ASP A 135 12.42 -4.24 -12.02
CA ASP A 135 13.56 -5.18 -11.94
C ASP A 135 14.89 -4.49 -12.25
N SER A 136 14.88 -3.40 -13.04
CA SER A 136 16.03 -2.52 -13.26
C SER A 136 16.44 -1.73 -12.01
N GLU A 137 15.49 -1.25 -11.21
CA GLU A 137 15.78 -0.53 -9.96
C GLU A 137 16.25 -1.49 -8.87
N LYS A 138 15.68 -2.70 -8.80
CA LYS A 138 16.18 -3.76 -7.90
C LYS A 138 17.63 -4.13 -8.23
N ARG A 139 17.93 -4.40 -9.50
CA ARG A 139 19.30 -4.71 -9.95
C ARG A 139 20.29 -3.57 -9.67
N ARG A 140 19.86 -2.31 -9.78
CA ARG A 140 20.69 -1.14 -9.41
C ARG A 140 20.95 -1.06 -7.91
N LEU A 141 19.95 -1.36 -7.08
CA LEU A 141 20.12 -1.43 -5.62
C LEU A 141 21.05 -2.58 -5.22
N ASP A 142 20.90 -3.75 -5.85
CA ASP A 142 21.77 -4.90 -5.63
C ASP A 142 23.21 -4.60 -6.07
N ALA A 143 23.39 -3.86 -7.18
CA ALA A 143 24.69 -3.44 -7.70
C ALA A 143 25.34 -2.31 -6.88
N LEU A 144 24.58 -1.50 -6.13
CA LEU A 144 25.14 -0.47 -5.25
C LEU A 144 25.75 -1.03 -3.95
N GLY A 145 25.62 -2.34 -3.73
CA GLY A 145 26.09 -3.04 -2.54
C GLY A 145 25.09 -2.88 -1.40
N SER A 146 24.57 -4.01 -0.93
CA SER A 146 23.61 -4.09 0.17
C SER A 146 24.13 -3.33 1.40
N ALA A 147 23.44 -2.27 1.80
CA ALA A 147 23.65 -1.60 3.09
C ALA A 147 23.28 -2.52 4.26
N THR A 148 22.51 -3.57 4.00
CA THR A 148 22.04 -4.54 5.00
C THR A 148 22.90 -5.80 5.01
N ASP A 149 23.00 -6.40 6.19
CA ASP A 149 23.81 -7.59 6.44
C ASP A 149 23.32 -8.79 5.62
N LYS A 150 24.23 -9.43 4.87
CA LYS A 150 23.92 -10.61 4.05
C LYS A 150 24.02 -11.87 4.91
N LEU A 151 22.92 -12.59 5.10
CA LEU A 151 22.93 -13.86 5.83
C LEU A 151 23.70 -14.93 5.05
N ILE A 152 24.69 -15.56 5.68
CA ILE A 152 25.50 -16.64 5.09
C ILE A 152 25.01 -18.00 5.60
N GLU A 153 24.85 -18.13 6.91
CA GLU A 153 24.59 -19.42 7.56
C GLU A 153 23.77 -19.22 8.84
N THR A 154 22.93 -20.18 9.18
CA THR A 154 22.24 -20.25 10.47
C THR A 154 22.54 -21.58 11.13
N ASN A 155 23.12 -21.55 12.34
CA ASN A 155 23.41 -22.76 13.10
C ASN A 155 22.94 -22.58 14.55
N GLU A 156 21.88 -23.30 14.90
CA GLU A 156 21.22 -23.22 16.21
C GLU A 156 22.11 -23.74 17.36
N ALA A 157 23.03 -24.67 17.07
CA ALA A 157 23.97 -25.19 18.07
C ALA A 157 25.01 -24.16 18.51
N LEU A 158 25.23 -23.11 17.72
CA LEU A 158 26.17 -22.02 18.00
C LEU A 158 25.47 -20.78 18.57
N THR A 159 24.25 -20.94 19.08
CA THR A 159 23.51 -19.85 19.75
C THR A 159 24.21 -19.42 21.03
N ASN A 160 24.35 -18.11 21.23
CA ASN A 160 24.95 -17.53 22.43
C ASN A 160 24.10 -16.37 22.93
N ARG A 161 23.52 -16.51 24.12
CA ARG A 161 22.62 -15.50 24.69
C ARG A 161 23.33 -14.21 25.13
N ARG A 162 24.62 -14.28 25.43
CA ARG A 162 25.36 -13.19 26.09
C ARG A 162 26.12 -12.31 25.11
N TRP A 163 26.82 -12.90 24.15
CA TRP A 163 27.78 -12.17 23.32
C TRP A 163 27.45 -12.23 21.83
N LYS A 164 27.82 -11.15 21.13
CA LYS A 164 27.83 -11.04 19.68
C LYS A 164 29.29 -10.99 19.24
N TYR A 165 29.67 -11.82 18.28
CA TYR A 165 31.05 -11.89 17.80
C TYR A 165 31.16 -11.19 16.45
N VAL A 166 32.25 -10.46 16.26
CA VAL A 166 32.58 -9.80 14.99
C VAL A 166 33.97 -10.25 14.60
N PHE A 167 34.08 -10.83 13.42
CA PHE A 167 35.34 -11.29 12.84
C PHE A 167 35.73 -10.32 11.74
N THR A 168 36.92 -9.74 11.85
CA THR A 168 37.46 -8.81 10.86
C THR A 168 38.73 -9.41 10.27
N ASP A 169 38.79 -9.51 8.95
CA ASP A 169 40.04 -9.89 8.26
C ASP A 169 41.08 -8.77 8.38
N ILE A 170 42.24 -9.08 8.96
CA ILE A 170 43.36 -8.16 9.18
C ILE A 170 44.55 -8.40 8.23
N GLY A 171 44.34 -9.15 7.14
CA GLY A 171 45.38 -9.40 6.14
C GLY A 171 45.99 -8.12 5.57
N LYS A 172 47.33 -8.01 5.61
CA LYS A 172 48.08 -6.82 5.15
C LYS A 172 47.95 -6.55 3.64
N ASN A 173 47.65 -7.58 2.84
CA ASN A 173 47.61 -7.50 1.37
C ASN A 173 46.20 -7.24 0.79
N LYS A 174 45.22 -6.88 1.63
CA LYS A 174 43.86 -6.58 1.18
C LYS A 174 43.52 -5.11 1.44
N ASP A 175 42.96 -4.46 0.42
CA ASP A 175 42.40 -3.13 0.53
C ASP A 175 41.19 -3.12 1.48
N MET A 176 40.95 -1.97 2.13
CA MET A 176 39.89 -1.81 3.14
C MET A 176 38.49 -2.16 2.60
N LYS A 177 38.28 -2.04 1.30
CA LYS A 177 37.00 -2.35 0.63
C LYS A 177 36.77 -3.85 0.46
N ASP A 178 37.84 -4.62 0.28
CA ASP A 178 37.78 -6.06 -0.04
C ASP A 178 37.92 -6.95 1.20
N ARG A 179 38.22 -6.35 2.35
CA ARG A 179 38.26 -7.05 3.63
C ARG A 179 36.86 -7.48 4.06
N VAL A 180 36.76 -8.75 4.44
CA VAL A 180 35.51 -9.36 4.89
C VAL A 180 35.34 -9.08 6.38
N VAL A 181 34.13 -8.65 6.75
CA VAL A 181 33.71 -8.51 8.15
C VAL A 181 32.51 -9.42 8.33
N LEU A 182 32.64 -10.41 9.20
CA LEU A 182 31.59 -11.35 9.54
C LEU A 182 31.05 -11.05 10.93
N ILE A 183 29.76 -11.25 11.09
CA ILE A 183 29.04 -11.02 12.34
C ILE A 183 28.33 -12.32 12.70
N ARG A 184 28.62 -12.86 13.87
CA ARG A 184 27.84 -13.95 14.47
C ARG A 184 26.92 -13.34 15.53
N ASP A 185 25.62 -13.29 15.21
CA ASP A 185 24.59 -12.82 16.13
C ASP A 185 24.25 -13.89 17.17
N LYS A 186 23.56 -13.46 18.23
CA LYS A 186 23.20 -14.28 19.40
C LYS A 186 22.36 -15.50 19.03
N ASP A 187 21.56 -15.36 17.97
CA ASP A 187 20.68 -16.41 17.47
C ASP A 187 21.43 -17.48 16.65
N GLY A 188 22.78 -17.46 16.66
CA GLY A 188 23.61 -18.42 15.92
C GLY A 188 23.74 -18.12 14.42
N SER A 189 23.16 -17.02 13.94
CA SER A 189 23.24 -16.60 12.54
C SER A 189 24.58 -15.92 12.22
N LEU A 190 25.23 -16.37 11.14
CA LEU A 190 26.41 -15.74 10.54
C LEU A 190 25.97 -14.83 9.41
N LYS A 191 26.37 -13.56 9.48
CA LYS A 191 26.09 -12.56 8.46
C LYS A 191 27.38 -11.91 7.99
N GLU A 192 27.46 -11.60 6.71
CA GLU A 192 28.44 -10.65 6.21
C GLU A 192 27.94 -9.23 6.51
N ALA A 193 28.79 -8.42 7.14
CA ALA A 193 28.41 -7.06 7.54
C ALA A 193 28.14 -6.18 6.31
N GLY A 194 27.10 -5.35 6.39
CA GLY A 194 26.85 -4.31 5.39
C GLY A 194 27.97 -3.27 5.29
N ARG A 195 28.02 -2.55 4.17
CA ARG A 195 29.07 -1.56 3.87
C ARG A 195 29.26 -0.50 4.96
N ASP A 196 28.16 -0.01 5.54
CA ASP A 196 28.18 1.03 6.58
C ASP A 196 28.80 0.51 7.88
N TYR A 197 28.51 -0.75 8.23
CA TYR A 197 29.09 -1.39 9.40
C TYR A 197 30.58 -1.68 9.20
N LYS A 198 30.98 -2.11 7.98
CA LYS A 198 32.40 -2.28 7.62
C LYS A 198 33.17 -0.97 7.82
N LEU A 199 32.68 0.14 7.25
CA LEU A 199 33.30 1.47 7.37
C LEU A 199 33.44 1.93 8.83
N LYS A 200 32.38 1.79 9.63
CA LYS A 200 32.39 2.16 11.05
C LYS A 200 33.38 1.33 11.87
N ARG A 201 33.51 0.04 11.56
CA ARG A 201 34.45 -0.85 12.26
C ARG A 201 35.89 -0.58 11.92
N TYR A 202 36.21 -0.26 10.67
CA TYR A 202 37.58 0.08 10.30
C TYR A 202 38.07 1.35 11.00
N GLY A 203 37.23 2.35 11.20
CA GLY A 203 37.59 3.55 11.98
C GLY A 203 37.76 3.32 13.49
N GLN A 204 37.49 2.12 14.01
CA GLN A 204 37.68 1.75 15.42
C GLN A 204 38.88 0.82 15.66
N LEU A 205 39.38 0.17 14.61
CA LEU A 205 40.45 -0.84 14.69
C LEU A 205 41.85 -0.25 14.42
N TRP A 206 41.91 1.02 14.03
CA TRP A 206 43.10 1.82 13.75
C TRP A 206 42.92 3.19 14.41
#